data_AF-A0A7W6T694-F1
#
_entry.id   AF-A0A7W6T694-F1
#
_cell.length_a   1.000
_cell.length_b   1.000
_cell.length_c   1.000
_cell.angle_alpha   90.00
_cell.angle_beta   90.00
_cell.angle_gamma   90.00
#
_symmetry.space_group_name_H-M   'P 1'
#
loop_
_entity.id
_entity.type
_entity.pdbx_description
1 polymer ?
#
loop_
_entity_poly.entity_id
_entity_poly.type
_entity_poly.pdbx_seq_one_letter_code
_entity_poly.pdbx_strand_id
1 'polypeptide(L)'
;MAESFGTSFTIVEVTSDDGPQPTKQMWLALAKPSQALTLVLAAVPEGWTAEVVPAVLTEKQQRMFEELNLEPGDVYRIAPK
;
A
#
# COMPACT_ATOMS: atom_id res chain seq x y z
N MET A 1 20.35 -9.29 11.48
CA MET A 1 19.03 -9.62 12.07
C MET A 1 17.98 -9.18 11.07
N ALA A 2 17.09 -10.06 10.62
CA ALA A 2 16.03 -9.67 9.71
C ALA A 2 14.93 -8.98 10.51
N GLU A 3 14.60 -7.73 10.18
CA GLU A 3 13.47 -7.05 10.77
C GLU A 3 12.15 -7.62 10.21
N SER A 4 11.21 -7.92 11.10
CA SER A 4 9.88 -8.38 10.70
C SER A 4 9.08 -7.24 10.05
N PHE A 5 8.36 -7.57 8.97
CA PHE A 5 7.46 -6.66 8.24
C PHE A 5 6.37 -6.04 9.12
N GLY A 6 6.02 -6.68 10.24
CA GLY A 6 4.88 -6.31 11.08
C GLY A 6 3.56 -6.86 10.54
N THR A 7 2.48 -6.66 11.31
CA THR A 7 1.14 -7.19 11.01
C THR A 7 0.10 -6.08 10.88
N SER A 8 0.57 -4.85 10.63
CA SER A 8 -0.29 -3.67 10.47
C SER A 8 -0.55 -3.43 8.99
N PHE A 9 -1.79 -3.08 8.65
CA PHE A 9 -2.11 -2.60 7.32
C PHE A 9 -1.71 -1.14 7.16
N THR A 10 -0.97 -0.84 6.10
CA THR A 10 -0.60 0.53 5.70
C THR A 10 -1.19 0.81 4.32
N ILE A 11 -1.86 1.96 4.16
CA ILE A 11 -2.30 2.44 2.85
C ILE A 11 -1.22 3.34 2.26
N VAL A 12 -0.93 3.10 0.98
CA VAL A 12 0.02 3.88 0.18
C VAL A 12 -0.71 4.40 -1.05
N GLU A 13 -0.62 5.71 -1.30
CA GLU A 13 -0.99 6.30 -2.58
C GLU A 13 0.25 6.30 -3.47
N VAL A 14 0.08 5.88 -4.72
CA VAL A 14 1.10 6.03 -5.75
C VAL A 14 0.61 6.95 -6.84
N THR A 15 1.51 7.80 -7.33
CA THR A 15 1.23 8.79 -8.37
C THR A 15 2.21 8.63 -9.52
N SER A 16 1.70 8.67 -10.74
CA SER A 16 2.49 8.77 -11.96
C SER A 16 2.09 9.99 -12.78
N ASP A 17 3.08 10.76 -13.19
CA ASP A 17 2.94 11.97 -14.01
C ASP A 17 3.29 11.71 -15.48
N ASP A 18 3.42 10.45 -15.89
CA ASP A 18 3.86 10.05 -17.25
C ASP A 18 2.79 10.32 -18.33
N GLY A 19 1.54 10.60 -17.92
CA GLY A 19 0.41 10.85 -18.81
C GLY A 19 -0.03 12.32 -18.88
N PRO A 20 -1.01 12.66 -19.76
CA PRO A 20 -1.56 14.01 -19.86
C PRO A 20 -2.29 14.48 -18.59
N GLN A 21 -2.63 13.56 -17.69
CA GLN A 21 -3.16 13.82 -16.36
C GLN A 21 -2.47 12.88 -15.35
N PRO A 22 -2.17 13.34 -14.13
CA PRO A 22 -1.56 12.51 -13.11
C PRO A 22 -2.48 11.33 -12.75
N THR A 23 -1.92 10.13 -12.79
CA THR A 23 -2.65 8.90 -12.43
C THR A 23 -2.35 8.54 -11.00
N LYS A 24 -3.39 8.43 -10.18
CA LYS A 24 -3.30 8.02 -8.78
C LYS A 24 -3.86 6.62 -8.58
N GLN A 25 -3.21 5.83 -7.75
CA GLN A 25 -3.70 4.53 -7.31
C GLN A 25 -3.51 4.37 -5.81
N MET A 26 -4.46 3.70 -5.15
CA MET A 26 -4.29 3.31 -3.76
C MET A 26 -3.87 1.84 -3.67
N TRP A 27 -2.92 1.59 -2.78
CA TRP A 27 -2.37 0.29 -2.49
C TRP A 27 -2.42 0.04 -0.99
N LEU A 28 -2.58 -1.23 -0.64
CA LEU A 28 -2.55 -1.73 0.72
C LEU A 28 -1.29 -2.59 0.87
N ALA A 29 -0.55 -2.40 1.95
CA ALA A 29 0.56 -3.27 2.33
C ALA A 29 0.31 -3.84 3.73
N LEU A 30 0.53 -5.16 3.92
CA LEU A 30 0.60 -5.75 5.25
C LEU A 30 2.03 -5.62 5.79
N ALA A 31 2.41 -4.39 6.11
CA ALA A 31 3.73 -4.03 6.61
C ALA A 31 3.70 -2.70 7.38
N LYS A 32 4.71 -2.46 8.20
CA LYS A 32 4.94 -1.17 8.86
C LYS A 32 5.14 -0.06 7.82
N PRO A 33 4.79 1.21 8.12
CA PRO A 33 4.87 2.31 7.16
C PRO A 33 6.23 2.49 6.49
N SER A 34 7.33 2.30 7.24
CA SER A 34 8.69 2.42 6.72
C SER A 34 9.02 1.38 5.63
N GLN A 35 8.41 0.19 5.69
CA GLN A 35 8.62 -0.89 4.73
C GLN A 35 7.58 -0.86 3.61
N ALA A 36 6.34 -0.45 3.91
CA ALA A 36 5.23 -0.38 2.97
C ALA A 36 5.56 0.42 1.71
N LEU A 37 6.22 1.57 1.84
CA LEU A 37 6.64 2.39 0.69
C LEU A 37 7.53 1.61 -0.28
N THR A 38 8.51 0.88 0.24
CA THR A 38 9.46 0.11 -0.57
C THR A 38 8.75 -1.05 -1.27
N LEU A 39 7.89 -1.76 -0.54
CA LEU A 39 7.13 -2.89 -1.09
C LEU A 39 6.18 -2.45 -2.21
N VAL A 40 5.47 -1.34 -2.00
CA VAL A 40 4.55 -0.81 -3.00
C VAL A 40 5.30 -0.27 -4.22
N LEU A 41 6.40 0.46 -4.03
CA LEU A 41 7.24 0.92 -5.15
C LEU A 41 7.81 -0.24 -5.97
N ALA A 42 8.14 -1.37 -5.35
CA ALA A 42 8.60 -2.56 -6.06
C ALA A 42 7.51 -3.27 -6.89
N ALA A 43 6.23 -3.00 -6.60
CA ALA A 43 5.09 -3.63 -7.27
C ALA A 43 4.45 -2.76 -8.36
N VAL A 44 4.81 -1.49 -8.45
CA VAL A 44 4.34 -0.55 -9.48
C VAL A 44 5.39 -0.35 -10.56
N PRO A 45 5.02 0.14 -11.76
CA PRO A 45 6.00 0.46 -12.80
C PRO A 45 7.03 1.49 -12.33
N GLU A 46 8.21 1.48 -12.96
CA GLU A 46 9.23 2.50 -12.73
C GLU A 46 8.70 3.90 -13.09
N GLY A 47 9.24 4.94 -12.44
CA GLY A 47 8.81 6.33 -12.64
C GLY A 47 7.58 6.75 -11.82
N TRP A 48 7.03 5.86 -11.00
CA TRP A 48 5.98 6.18 -10.04
C TRP A 48 6.56 6.69 -8.72
N THR A 49 5.82 7.58 -8.05
CA THR A 49 6.11 8.05 -6.69
C THR A 49 5.12 7.42 -5.70
N ALA A 50 5.51 7.29 -4.43
CA ALA A 50 4.68 6.68 -3.39
C ALA A 50 4.68 7.52 -2.10
N GLU A 51 3.51 7.62 -1.47
CA GLU A 51 3.28 8.31 -0.21
C GLU A 51 2.42 7.44 0.72
N VAL A 52 2.77 7.39 2.01
CA VAL A 52 1.90 6.76 3.00
C VAL A 52 0.71 7.68 3.25
N VAL A 53 -0.50 7.16 3.07
CA VAL A 53 -1.71 7.91 3.40
C VAL A 53 -1.86 7.92 4.94
N PRO A 54 -1.86 9.10 5.60
CA PRO A 54 -1.97 9.20 7.06
C PRO A 54 -3.42 8.98 7.50
N ALA A 55 -3.98 7.81 7.20
CA ALA A 55 -5.33 7.42 7.56
C ALA A 55 -5.29 6.37 8.67
N VAL A 56 -6.05 6.62 9.74
CA VAL A 56 -6.34 5.57 10.72
C VAL A 56 -7.43 4.69 10.13
N LEU A 57 -7.11 3.42 9.90
CA LEU A 57 -8.08 2.44 9.43
C LEU A 57 -9.15 2.23 10.50
N THR A 58 -10.41 2.38 10.12
CA THR A 58 -11.53 1.97 10.97
C THR A 58 -11.53 0.45 11.17
N GLU A 59 -12.08 -0.04 12.27
CA GLU A 59 -12.21 -1.49 12.53
C GLU A 59 -12.90 -2.23 11.37
N LYS A 60 -13.89 -1.58 10.74
CA LYS A 60 -14.58 -2.13 9.57
C LYS A 60 -13.63 -2.32 8.37
N GLN A 61 -12.77 -1.33 8.11
CA GLN A 61 -11.78 -1.44 7.03
C GLN A 61 -10.72 -2.49 7.36
N GLN A 62 -10.26 -2.57 8.62
CA GLN A 62 -9.32 -3.60 9.04
C GLN A 62 -9.89 -5.00 8.78
N ARG A 63 -11.13 -5.28 9.23
CA ARG A 63 -11.77 -6.57 8.97
C ARG A 63 -11.91 -6.90 7.49
N MET A 64 -12.31 -5.92 6.68
CA MET A 64 -12.43 -6.09 5.23
C MET A 64 -11.07 -6.42 4.59
N PHE A 65 -9.97 -5.91 5.13
CA PHE A 65 -8.62 -6.22 4.66
C PHE A 65 -8.10 -7.55 5.20
N GLU A 66 -8.49 -7.96 6.41
CA GLU A 66 -8.20 -9.30 6.93
C GLU A 66 -8.83 -10.40 6.05
N GLU A 67 -10.01 -10.14 5.46
CA GLU A 67 -10.64 -11.06 4.50
C GLU A 67 -9.81 -11.26 3.21
N LEU A 68 -8.85 -10.38 2.91
CA LEU A 68 -7.93 -10.55 1.78
C LEU A 68 -6.88 -11.65 2.03
N ASN A 69 -6.72 -12.12 3.28
CA ASN A 69 -5.74 -13.15 3.68
C ASN A 69 -4.30 -12.86 3.21
N LEU A 70 -3.88 -11.60 3.31
CA LEU A 70 -2.52 -11.19 2.96
C LEU A 70 -1.49 -11.72 3.98
N GLU A 71 -0.30 -12.05 3.50
CA GLU A 71 0.85 -12.41 4.33
C GLU A 71 1.73 -11.17 4.62
N PRO A 72 2.48 -11.14 5.75
CA PRO A 72 3.36 -10.02 6.04
C PRO A 72 4.38 -9.76 4.92
N GLY A 73 4.35 -8.55 4.37
CA GLY A 73 5.13 -8.16 3.20
C GLY A 73 4.34 -8.12 1.88
N ASP A 74 3.13 -8.65 1.85
CA ASP A 74 2.27 -8.57 0.67
C ASP A 74 1.76 -7.16 0.41
N VAL A 75 1.49 -6.89 -0.86
CA VAL A 75 0.87 -5.66 -1.35
C VAL A 75 -0.32 -5.98 -2.25
N TYR A 76 -1.37 -5.17 -2.13
CA TYR A 76 -2.63 -5.34 -2.85
C TYR A 76 -3.14 -4.01 -3.39
N ARG A 77 -3.48 -3.95 -4.68
CA ARG A 77 -4.03 -2.74 -5.30
C ARG A 77 -5.51 -2.57 -4.97
N ILE A 78 -5.86 -1.45 -4.36
CA ILE A 78 -7.26 -1.07 -4.08
C ILE A 78 -7.85 -0.47 -5.36
N ALA A 79 -8.71 -1.22 -6.04
CA ALA A 79 -9.42 -0.69 -7.20
C ALA A 79 -10.52 0.29 -6.74
N PRO A 80 -10.60 1.52 -7.29
CA PRO A 80 -11.80 2.34 -7.11
C PRO A 80 -12.99 1.62 -7.77
N LYS A 81 -14.14 1.68 -7.11
CA LYS A 81 -15.39 1.07 -7.56
C LYS A 81 -16.08 1.95 -8.60
#